data_AF-A0A968RSU1-F1
#
_entry.id   AF-A0A968RSU1-F1
#
_cell.length_a   1.000
_cell.length_b   1.000
_cell.length_c   1.000
_cell.angle_alpha   90.00
_cell.angle_beta   90.00
_cell.angle_gamma   90.00
#
_symmetry.space_group_name_H-M   'P 1'
#
loop_
_entity.id
_entity.type
_entity.pdbx_description
1 polymer ?
#
loop_
_entity_poly.entity_id
_entity_poly.type
_entity_poly.pdbx_seq_one_letter_code
_entity_poly.pdbx_strand_id
1 'polypeptide(L)'
;MRDGQTIAYYSWLLKLVSDETDFFYDIEEVKVDGSGFQAGVNQAIKTYLSQKEESLLRSAIPSFPNFGQKIVISKGVYEGLNVVGVRYPSPEHMTGWWLTTNEYDENPDSLMVVHFYHVVFKRPDLINYFALPFGFRICQSDGITEVWFDQQVLVEQ
;
A
#
# COMPACT_ATOMS: atom_id res chain seq x y z
N MET A 1 23.67 1.62 -13.01
CA MET A 1 22.22 1.59 -13.24
C MET A 1 21.98 1.42 -14.73
N ARG A 2 20.84 0.88 -15.15
CA ARG A 2 20.52 0.65 -16.56
C ARG A 2 19.30 1.46 -16.96
N ASP A 3 19.24 1.88 -18.23
CA ASP A 3 18.03 2.47 -18.79
C ASP A 3 16.82 1.55 -18.65
N GLY A 4 15.67 2.14 -18.33
CA GLY A 4 14.42 1.43 -18.06
C GLY A 4 14.38 0.65 -16.75
N GLN A 5 15.43 0.66 -15.94
CA GLN A 5 15.44 -0.01 -14.64
C GLN A 5 14.43 0.65 -13.70
N THR A 6 13.61 -0.17 -13.03
CA THR A 6 12.69 0.29 -12.00
C THR A 6 13.26 0.11 -10.60
N ILE A 7 12.86 1.00 -9.69
CA ILE A 7 13.23 0.98 -8.27
C ILE A 7 11.95 1.21 -7.47
N ALA A 8 11.63 0.27 -6.58
CA ALA A 8 10.58 0.50 -5.60
C ALA A 8 11.08 1.51 -4.56
N TYR A 9 10.45 2.67 -4.49
CA TYR A 9 10.63 3.64 -3.43
C TYR A 9 9.45 3.50 -2.46
N TYR A 10 9.64 2.67 -1.44
CA TYR A 10 8.57 2.28 -0.51
C TYR A 10 7.34 1.78 -1.27
N SER A 11 6.19 2.43 -1.05
CA SER A 11 4.89 2.10 -1.62
C SER A 11 4.72 2.51 -3.08
N TRP A 12 5.73 3.12 -3.73
CA TRP A 12 5.64 3.61 -5.12
C TRP A 12 6.78 3.09 -6.00
N LEU A 13 6.55 3.05 -7.31
CA LEU A 13 7.53 2.58 -8.30
C LEU A 13 8.11 3.74 -9.09
N LEU A 14 9.43 3.85 -9.11
CA LEU A 14 10.20 4.78 -9.93
C LEU A 14 10.86 4.04 -11.08
N LYS A 15 11.16 4.74 -12.17
CA LYS A 15 11.87 4.25 -13.34
C LYS A 15 12.96 5.25 -13.71
N LEU A 16 14.16 4.73 -13.91
CA LEU A 16 15.27 5.50 -14.46
C LEU A 16 15.16 5.52 -15.97
N VAL A 17 15.26 6.71 -16.56
CA VAL A 17 15.22 6.92 -18.01
C VAL A 17 16.53 7.61 -18.40
N SER A 18 17.31 6.97 -19.27
CA SER A 18 18.53 7.59 -19.78
C SER A 18 18.18 8.65 -20.80
N ASP A 19 18.80 9.81 -20.70
CA ASP A 19 18.95 10.69 -21.85
C ASP A 19 20.12 10.15 -22.69
N GLU A 20 19.93 9.95 -24.01
CA GLU A 20 21.02 9.49 -24.89
C GLU A 20 22.01 10.61 -25.22
N THR A 21 21.66 11.86 -24.91
CA THR A 21 22.46 13.04 -25.23
C THR A 21 23.35 13.51 -24.08
N ASP A 22 23.04 13.12 -22.84
CA ASP A 22 23.74 13.51 -21.62
C ASP A 22 23.97 12.33 -20.66
N PHE A 23 25.04 12.35 -19.86
CA PHE A 23 25.38 11.27 -18.89
C PHE A 23 24.51 11.26 -17.62
N PHE A 24 23.24 11.67 -17.71
CA PHE A 24 22.30 11.73 -16.60
C PHE A 24 21.09 10.82 -16.84
N TYR A 25 20.44 10.42 -15.74
CA TYR A 25 19.15 9.73 -15.77
C TYR A 25 18.07 10.67 -15.27
N ASP A 26 17.00 10.78 -16.05
CA ASP A 26 15.73 11.28 -15.57
C ASP A 26 15.02 10.22 -14.72
N ILE A 27 14.08 10.68 -13.91
CA ILE A 27 13.24 9.82 -13.08
C ILE A 27 11.79 10.01 -13.51
N GLU A 28 11.15 8.88 -13.83
CA GLU A 28 9.72 8.79 -13.96
C GLU A 28 9.12 7.99 -12.79
N GLU A 29 7.85 8.22 -12.50
CA GLU A 29 7.09 7.46 -11.51
C GLU A 29 5.89 6.78 -12.17
N VAL A 30 5.46 5.64 -11.63
CA VAL A 30 4.23 4.99 -12.11
C VAL A 30 3.04 5.93 -11.92
N LYS A 31 2.14 5.97 -12.90
CA LYS A 31 0.89 6.74 -12.82
C LYS A 31 -0.04 6.13 -11.76
N VAL A 32 -0.90 6.96 -11.17
CA VAL A 32 -1.83 6.53 -10.10
C VAL A 32 -2.83 5.46 -10.52
N ASP A 33 -3.12 5.37 -11.81
CA ASP A 33 -4.00 4.36 -12.41
C ASP A 33 -3.24 3.11 -12.88
N GLY A 34 -1.91 3.08 -12.72
CA GLY A 34 -1.05 2.00 -13.20
C GLY A 34 -0.87 1.93 -14.72
N SER A 35 -1.35 2.92 -15.49
CA SER A 35 -1.36 2.89 -16.97
C SER A 35 0.00 3.10 -17.63
N GLY A 36 1.04 3.42 -16.86
CA GLY A 36 2.39 3.67 -17.37
C GLY A 36 3.19 4.55 -16.43
N PHE A 37 4.14 5.30 -16.99
CA PHE A 37 5.04 6.18 -16.26
C PHE A 37 4.82 7.65 -16.63
N GLN A 38 5.15 8.56 -15.72
CA GLN A 38 5.12 10.00 -15.91
C GLN A 38 6.39 10.63 -15.33
N ALA A 39 6.84 11.75 -15.88
CA ALA A 39 8.03 12.44 -15.40
C ALA A 39 7.88 12.93 -13.95
N GLY A 40 8.98 12.82 -13.19
CA GLY A 40 9.10 13.30 -11.82
C GLY A 40 8.81 12.24 -10.75
N VAL A 41 8.67 12.71 -9.51
CA VAL A 41 8.53 11.89 -8.29
C VAL A 41 7.45 12.43 -7.35
N ASN A 42 6.51 13.20 -7.90
CA ASN A 42 5.54 13.96 -7.12
C ASN A 42 4.61 13.03 -6.34
N GLN A 43 4.09 11.99 -6.99
CA GLN A 43 3.20 11.03 -6.35
C GLN A 43 3.95 10.15 -5.34
N ALA A 44 5.17 9.73 -5.65
CA ALA A 44 6.01 8.97 -4.73
C ALA A 44 6.27 9.74 -3.43
N ILE A 45 6.66 11.02 -3.54
CA ILE A 45 6.90 11.90 -2.37
C ILE A 45 5.60 12.14 -1.61
N LYS A 46 4.50 12.49 -2.29
CA LYS A 46 3.19 12.70 -1.63
C LYS A 46 2.73 11.47 -0.85
N THR A 47 2.86 10.29 -1.47
CA THR A 47 2.51 9.00 -0.85
C THR A 47 3.35 8.76 0.39
N TYR A 48 4.67 8.89 0.29
CA TYR A 48 5.58 8.71 1.42
C TYR A 48 5.28 9.67 2.58
N LEU A 49 5.08 10.96 2.27
CA LEU A 49 4.80 11.98 3.28
C LEU A 49 3.46 11.74 3.97
N SER A 50 2.40 11.45 3.23
CA SER A 50 1.08 11.17 3.81
C SER A 50 1.08 9.92 4.68
N GLN A 51 1.71 8.85 4.21
CA GLN A 51 1.89 7.61 4.98
C GLN A 51 2.68 7.81 6.28
N LYS A 52 3.75 8.62 6.20
CA LYS A 52 4.55 9.00 7.37
C LYS A 52 3.71 9.81 8.35
N GLU A 53 2.96 10.79 7.87
CA GLU A 53 2.09 11.63 8.68
C GLU A 53 1.01 10.81 9.41
N GLU A 54 0.29 9.93 8.71
CA GLU A 54 -0.72 9.05 9.33
C GLU A 54 -0.14 8.19 10.47
N SER A 55 1.08 7.69 10.29
CA SER A 55 1.76 6.90 11.33
C SER A 55 2.16 7.77 12.52
N LEU A 56 2.73 8.95 12.28
CA LEU A 56 3.15 9.87 13.34
C LEU A 56 1.97 10.43 14.14
N LEU A 57 0.83 10.70 13.49
CA LEU A 57 -0.42 11.10 14.17
C LEU A 57 -0.86 10.07 15.23
N ARG A 58 -0.45 8.81 15.07
CA ARG A 58 -0.76 7.69 15.97
C ARG A 58 0.42 7.31 16.87
N SER A 59 1.43 8.18 16.99
CA SER A 59 2.66 7.93 17.74
C SER A 59 3.38 6.63 17.32
N ALA A 60 3.23 6.21 16.07
CA ALA A 60 3.80 4.99 15.53
C ALA A 60 4.99 5.27 14.63
N ILE A 61 5.98 4.37 14.66
CA ILE A 61 7.08 4.38 13.69
C ILE A 61 6.55 3.80 12.37
N PRO A 62 6.59 4.54 11.24
CA PRO A 62 6.09 4.04 9.97
C PRO A 62 6.82 2.76 9.52
N SER A 63 6.06 1.79 9.03
CA SER A 63 6.54 0.58 8.39
C SER A 63 5.99 0.51 6.96
N PHE A 64 6.73 1.07 6.01
CA PHE A 64 6.25 1.19 4.64
C PHE A 64 6.23 -0.17 3.93
N PRO A 65 5.13 -0.52 3.25
CA PRO A 65 5.14 -1.65 2.35
C PRO A 65 6.03 -1.35 1.14
N ASN A 66 6.63 -2.40 0.58
CA ASN A 66 7.29 -2.32 -0.72
C ASN A 66 6.25 -2.52 -1.84
N PHE A 67 6.36 -1.75 -2.91
CA PHE A 67 5.49 -1.84 -4.09
C PHE A 67 5.22 -3.29 -4.56
N GLY A 68 6.23 -4.17 -4.53
CA GLY A 68 6.11 -5.56 -5.01
C GLY A 68 5.52 -6.56 -4.02
N GLN A 69 5.30 -6.19 -2.75
CA GLN A 69 4.75 -7.09 -1.73
C GLN A 69 3.32 -7.53 -2.07
N LYS A 70 2.87 -8.60 -1.40
CA LYS A 70 1.52 -9.12 -1.52
C LYS A 70 0.64 -8.72 -0.34
N ILE A 71 -0.66 -8.60 -0.59
CA ILE A 71 -1.70 -8.22 0.37
C ILE A 71 -2.87 -9.21 0.27
N VAL A 72 -3.53 -9.48 1.39
CA VAL A 72 -4.72 -10.35 1.43
C VAL A 72 -5.97 -9.49 1.37
N ILE A 73 -6.90 -9.82 0.48
CA ILE A 73 -8.16 -9.08 0.33
C ILE A 73 -9.37 -10.01 0.16
N SER A 74 -10.55 -9.58 0.62
CA SER A 74 -11.83 -10.11 0.11
C SER A 74 -12.16 -9.48 -1.25
N LYS A 75 -13.04 -10.12 -2.02
CA LYS A 75 -13.44 -9.63 -3.36
C LYS A 75 -14.06 -8.22 -3.32
N GLY A 76 -14.87 -7.94 -2.29
CA GLY A 76 -15.57 -6.66 -2.13
C GLY A 76 -14.65 -5.44 -2.06
N VAL A 77 -13.37 -5.62 -1.69
CA VAL A 77 -12.38 -4.53 -1.67
C VAL A 77 -12.23 -3.91 -3.06
N TYR A 78 -12.22 -4.72 -4.11
CA TYR A 78 -12.16 -4.24 -5.51
C TYR A 78 -13.48 -3.69 -6.03
N GLU A 79 -14.59 -4.02 -5.38
CA GLU A 79 -15.92 -3.50 -5.72
C GLU A 79 -16.17 -2.13 -5.06
N GLY A 80 -15.21 -1.64 -4.28
CA GLY A 80 -15.27 -0.31 -3.64
C GLY A 80 -16.08 -0.29 -2.36
N LEU A 81 -16.38 -1.45 -1.78
CA LEU A 81 -17.13 -1.54 -0.52
C LEU A 81 -16.29 -1.05 0.67
N ASN A 82 -16.99 -0.76 1.76
CA ASN A 82 -16.41 -0.42 3.06
C ASN A 82 -15.47 -1.52 3.54
N VAL A 83 -14.27 -1.12 3.96
CA VAL A 83 -13.17 -2.04 4.28
C VAL A 83 -12.91 -2.08 5.78
N VAL A 84 -12.76 -3.29 6.31
CA VAL A 84 -12.09 -3.54 7.59
C VAL A 84 -10.72 -4.10 7.28
N GLY A 85 -9.67 -3.46 7.80
CA GLY A 85 -8.29 -3.87 7.60
C GLY A 85 -7.60 -4.19 8.91
N VAL A 86 -6.77 -5.22 8.90
CA VAL A 86 -5.92 -5.60 10.04
C VAL A 86 -4.51 -5.87 9.53
N ARG A 87 -3.49 -5.36 10.25
CA ARG A 87 -2.09 -5.60 9.89
C ARG A 87 -1.42 -6.57 10.86
N TYR A 88 -1.29 -7.82 10.45
CA TYR A 88 -0.63 -8.87 11.22
C TYR A 88 0.88 -8.88 11.00
N PRO A 89 1.69 -9.31 11.98
CA PRO A 89 3.08 -9.71 11.74
C PRO A 89 3.14 -10.69 10.57
N SER A 90 4.04 -10.46 9.61
CA SER A 90 4.10 -11.27 8.39
C SER A 90 5.50 -11.31 7.78
N PRO A 91 5.81 -12.34 6.96
CA PRO A 91 7.08 -12.44 6.25
C PRO A 91 7.31 -11.28 5.28
N GLU A 92 8.57 -11.01 4.93
CA GLU A 92 8.98 -9.84 4.13
C GLU A 92 8.29 -9.71 2.75
N HIS A 93 7.84 -10.80 2.13
CA HIS A 93 7.15 -10.73 0.84
C HIS A 93 5.66 -10.34 0.95
N MET A 94 5.14 -10.24 2.18
CA MET A 94 3.76 -9.85 2.50
C MET A 94 3.77 -8.47 3.17
N THR A 95 2.77 -7.65 2.90
CA THR A 95 2.59 -6.37 3.60
C THR A 95 2.13 -6.56 5.05
N GLY A 96 1.54 -7.71 5.35
CA GLY A 96 0.83 -8.03 6.60
C GLY A 96 -0.60 -7.51 6.65
N TRP A 97 -1.05 -6.75 5.65
CA TRP A 97 -2.42 -6.26 5.58
C TRP A 97 -3.38 -7.34 5.08
N TRP A 98 -4.49 -7.45 5.80
CA TRP A 98 -5.66 -8.23 5.45
C TRP A 98 -6.82 -7.27 5.37
N LEU A 99 -7.44 -7.14 4.20
CA LEU A 99 -8.55 -6.24 3.97
C LEU A 99 -9.81 -7.05 3.65
N THR A 100 -10.80 -6.96 4.50
CA THR A 100 -12.10 -7.60 4.28
C THR A 100 -13.18 -6.54 4.14
N THR A 101 -14.37 -6.98 3.76
CA THR A 101 -15.55 -6.13 3.64
C THR A 101 -16.69 -6.78 4.40
N ASN A 102 -17.78 -6.04 4.59
CA ASN A 102 -19.01 -6.56 5.21
C ASN A 102 -19.62 -7.78 4.49
N GLU A 103 -19.29 -7.99 3.21
CA GLU A 103 -19.71 -9.17 2.43
C GLU A 103 -18.80 -10.39 2.60
N TYR A 104 -17.70 -10.26 3.35
CA TYR A 104 -16.83 -11.40 3.64
C TYR A 104 -17.55 -12.38 4.56
N ASP A 105 -17.64 -13.63 4.12
CA ASP A 105 -18.39 -14.72 4.74
C ASP A 105 -17.63 -15.44 5.88
N GLU A 106 -16.59 -14.79 6.41
CA GLU A 106 -15.64 -15.37 7.38
C GLU A 106 -14.91 -16.62 6.90
N ASN A 107 -15.05 -16.99 5.61
CA ASN A 107 -14.38 -18.14 5.03
C ASN A 107 -13.01 -17.76 4.47
N PRO A 108 -11.89 -18.20 5.08
CA PRO A 108 -10.55 -17.83 4.63
C PRO A 108 -10.25 -18.26 3.20
N ASP A 109 -10.92 -19.29 2.68
CA ASP A 109 -10.74 -19.77 1.31
C ASP A 109 -11.32 -18.81 0.26
N SER A 110 -12.18 -17.87 0.67
CA SER A 110 -12.72 -16.82 -0.22
C SER A 110 -11.77 -15.61 -0.35
N LEU A 111 -10.70 -15.56 0.44
CA LEU A 111 -9.70 -14.50 0.38
C LEU A 111 -8.72 -14.70 -0.78
N MET A 112 -8.26 -13.58 -1.31
CA MET A 112 -7.32 -13.53 -2.42
C MET A 112 -5.99 -12.93 -1.95
N VAL A 113 -4.88 -13.54 -2.36
CA VAL A 113 -3.56 -12.95 -2.22
C VAL A 113 -3.15 -12.28 -3.53
N VAL A 114 -3.06 -10.96 -3.52
CA VAL A 114 -2.78 -10.14 -4.72
C VAL A 114 -1.54 -9.28 -4.50
N HIS A 115 -0.98 -8.73 -5.57
CA HIS A 115 0.06 -7.72 -5.41
C HIS A 115 -0.50 -6.42 -4.83
N PHE A 116 0.23 -5.84 -3.89
CA PHE A 116 -0.11 -4.62 -3.17
C PHE A 116 -0.50 -3.48 -4.10
N TYR A 117 0.29 -3.24 -5.16
CA TYR A 117 0.03 -2.15 -6.10
C TYR A 117 -1.32 -2.25 -6.82
N HIS A 118 -1.86 -3.47 -7.05
CA HIS A 118 -3.20 -3.60 -7.65
C HIS A 118 -4.30 -3.07 -6.74
N VAL A 119 -4.13 -3.22 -5.42
CA VAL A 119 -5.05 -2.64 -4.44
C VAL A 119 -4.89 -1.14 -4.43
N VAL A 120 -3.67 -0.62 -4.37
CA VAL A 120 -3.42 0.83 -4.35
C VAL A 120 -3.99 1.55 -5.57
N PHE A 121 -3.87 0.98 -6.77
CA PHE A 121 -4.42 1.59 -7.98
C PHE A 121 -5.96 1.59 -8.02
N LYS A 122 -6.60 0.55 -7.46
CA LYS A 122 -8.07 0.45 -7.42
C LYS A 122 -8.70 1.16 -6.22
N ARG A 123 -7.96 1.26 -5.11
CA ARG A 123 -8.36 1.82 -3.82
C ARG A 123 -7.31 2.82 -3.34
N PRO A 124 -7.08 3.91 -4.08
CA PRO A 124 -6.10 4.93 -3.71
C PRO A 124 -6.46 5.62 -2.39
N ASP A 125 -7.73 5.58 -1.98
CA ASP A 125 -8.21 6.09 -0.69
C ASP A 125 -7.58 5.40 0.53
N LEU A 126 -7.11 4.16 0.37
CA LEU A 126 -6.51 3.39 1.47
C LEU A 126 -4.99 3.59 1.60
N ILE A 127 -4.34 4.22 0.60
CA ILE A 127 -2.88 4.21 0.49
C ILE A 127 -2.18 4.79 1.73
N ASN A 128 -2.78 5.81 2.33
CA ASN A 128 -2.20 6.56 3.45
C ASN A 128 -2.05 5.69 4.70
N TYR A 129 -2.91 4.68 4.89
CA TYR A 129 -2.90 3.84 6.08
C TYR A 129 -1.90 2.69 6.01
N PHE A 130 -1.42 2.33 4.82
CA PHE A 130 -0.64 1.11 4.68
C PHE A 130 0.74 1.13 5.34
N ALA A 131 1.25 2.31 5.73
CA ALA A 131 2.50 2.42 6.48
C ALA A 131 2.32 2.24 8.01
N LEU A 132 1.10 2.13 8.53
CA LEU A 132 0.90 1.86 9.96
C LEU A 132 1.47 0.48 10.32
N PRO A 133 2.30 0.34 11.36
CA PRO A 133 3.00 -0.91 11.63
C PRO A 133 2.06 -2.07 12.03
N PHE A 134 2.62 -3.25 12.26
CA PHE A 134 1.85 -4.40 12.73
C PHE A 134 1.09 -4.07 14.03
N GLY A 135 -0.09 -4.66 14.18
CA GLY A 135 -1.01 -4.41 15.29
C GLY A 135 -2.03 -3.31 15.02
N PHE A 136 -1.98 -2.62 13.87
CA PHE A 136 -2.99 -1.62 13.53
C PHE A 136 -4.21 -2.22 12.83
N ARG A 137 -5.37 -1.64 13.12
CA ARG A 137 -6.64 -1.87 12.43
C ARG A 137 -7.14 -0.61 11.78
N ILE A 138 -7.86 -0.77 10.67
CA ILE A 138 -8.64 0.28 10.03
C ILE A 138 -10.08 -0.21 9.86
N CYS A 139 -11.05 0.67 10.02
CA CYS A 139 -12.44 0.42 9.69
C CYS A 139 -12.96 1.63 8.92
N GLN A 140 -13.32 1.41 7.66
CA GLN A 140 -13.93 2.43 6.82
C GLN A 140 -15.43 2.22 6.81
N SER A 141 -16.20 3.19 7.30
CA SER A 141 -17.65 3.22 7.22
C SER A 141 -18.12 4.62 6.85
N ASP A 142 -19.02 4.72 5.87
CA ASP A 142 -19.69 5.97 5.48
C ASP A 142 -18.72 7.13 5.19
N GLY A 143 -17.57 6.82 4.59
CA GLY A 143 -16.52 7.80 4.26
C GLY A 143 -15.64 8.24 5.44
N ILE A 144 -15.89 7.72 6.65
CA ILE A 144 -15.05 7.92 7.83
C ILE A 144 -14.16 6.69 7.98
N THR A 145 -12.86 6.91 8.21
CA THR A 145 -11.91 5.83 8.51
C THR A 145 -11.47 5.93 9.96
N GLU A 146 -11.90 4.97 10.76
CA GLU A 146 -11.41 4.77 12.12
C GLU A 146 -10.14 3.93 12.09
N VAL A 147 -9.17 4.29 12.92
CA VAL A 147 -7.88 3.63 12.97
C VAL A 147 -7.43 3.52 14.42
N TRP A 148 -7.07 2.33 14.86
CA TRP A 148 -6.60 2.10 16.23
C TRP A 148 -5.55 1.00 16.27
N PHE A 149 -4.78 0.99 17.35
CA PHE A 149 -3.84 -0.07 17.66
C PHE A 149 -4.55 -1.14 18.50
N ASP A 150 -4.38 -2.39 18.10
CA ASP A 150 -4.89 -3.58 18.78
C ASP A 150 -3.72 -4.51 19.08
N GLN A 151 -3.35 -4.60 20.37
CA GLN A 151 -2.26 -5.43 20.82
C GLN A 151 -2.52 -6.93 20.60
N GLN A 152 -3.78 -7.37 20.53
CA GLN A 152 -4.12 -8.79 20.37
C GLN A 152 -3.67 -9.32 19.00
N VAL A 153 -3.72 -8.48 17.97
CA VAL A 153 -3.25 -8.77 16.60
C VAL A 153 -1.77 -9.15 16.53
N LEU A 154 -0.95 -8.70 17.49
CA LEU A 154 0.47 -9.05 17.54
C LEU A 154 0.73 -10.46 18.10
N VAL A 155 -0.26 -11.04 18.78
CA VAL A 155 -0.16 -12.32 19.49
C VAL A 155 -0.94 -13.43 18.78
N GLU A 156 -1.91 -13.08 17.94
CA GLU A 156 -2.65 -13.99 17.07
C GLU A 156 -1.75 -14.49 15.93
N GLN A 157 -1.28 -15.74 16.03
CA GLN A 157 -0.69 -16.53 14.93
C GLN A 157 -1.19 -17.97 14.99
#